data_AF-A0A7V8BDA1-F1
#
_entry.id   AF-A0A7V8BDA1-F1
#
_cell.length_a   1.000
_cell.length_b   1.000
_cell.length_c   1.000
_cell.angle_alpha   90.00
_cell.angle_beta   90.00
_cell.angle_gamma   90.00
#
_symmetry.space_group_name_H-M   'P 1'
#
loop_
_entity.id
_entity.type
_entity.pdbx_description
1 polymer ?
#
loop_
_entity_poly.entity_id
_entity_poly.type
_entity_poly.pdbx_seq_one_letter_code
_entity_poly.pdbx_strand_id
1 'polypeptide(L)' 'MKRLTGLLFVAGLFVFAAVILILERPTGSLQGRIVGEDGRPIAGAQVSLDDYPVARKARSDAEGR' A
#
# COMPACT_ATOMS: atom_id res chain seq x y z
N MET A 1 15.47 -34.83 -20.57
CA MET A 1 14.40 -33.93 -21.06
C MET A 1 13.45 -33.46 -19.96
N LYS A 2 12.89 -34.34 -19.10
CA LYS A 2 11.92 -33.96 -18.04
C LYS A 2 12.41 -32.92 -17.00
N ARG A 3 13.72 -32.94 -16.65
CA ARG A 3 14.32 -32.00 -15.66
C ARG A 3 14.46 -30.57 -16.19
N LEU A 4 14.73 -30.42 -17.49
CA LEU A 4 14.84 -29.09 -18.12
C LEU A 4 13.48 -28.42 -18.22
N THR A 5 12.43 -29.17 -18.56
CA THR A 5 11.04 -28.68 -18.59
C THR A 5 10.57 -28.22 -17.21
N GLY A 6 10.89 -28.96 -16.15
CA GLY A 6 10.57 -28.56 -14.77
C GLY A 6 11.30 -27.29 -14.33
N LEU A 7 12.57 -27.14 -14.70
CA LEU A 7 13.35 -25.93 -14.39
C LEU A 7 12.81 -24.70 -15.12
N LEU A 8 12.46 -24.84 -16.41
CA LEU A 8 11.86 -23.77 -17.19
C LEU A 8 10.47 -23.36 -16.65
N PHE A 9 9.71 -24.33 -16.13
CA PHE A 9 8.42 -24.05 -15.49
C PHE A 9 8.59 -23.25 -14.19
N VAL A 10 9.53 -23.64 -13.32
CA VAL A 10 9.83 -22.91 -12.08
C VAL A 10 10.37 -21.50 -12.38
N ALA A 11 11.26 -21.38 -13.37
CA ALA A 11 11.79 -20.09 -13.80
C ALA A 11 10.67 -19.18 -14.36
N GLY A 12 9.77 -19.73 -15.19
CA GLY A 12 8.60 -19.01 -15.69
C GLY A 12 7.66 -18.55 -14.57
N LEU A 13 7.42 -19.40 -13.57
CA LEU A 13 6.60 -19.06 -12.42
C LEU A 13 7.22 -17.95 -11.55
N PHE A 14 8.55 -17.96 -11.40
CA PHE A 14 9.28 -16.89 -10.71
C PHE A 14 9.21 -15.56 -11.46
N VAL A 15 9.40 -15.57 -12.78
CA VAL A 15 9.26 -14.37 -13.62
C VAL A 15 7.83 -13.84 -13.54
N PHE A 16 6.84 -14.72 -13.61
CA PHE A 16 5.43 -14.35 -13.49
C PHE A 16 5.11 -13.71 -12.13
N ALA A 17 5.57 -14.30 -11.03
CA ALA A 17 5.40 -13.74 -9.69
C ALA A 17 6.12 -12.39 -9.53
N ALA A 18 7.34 -12.25 -10.06
CA ALA A 18 8.08 -10.99 -10.03
C ALA A 18 7.36 -9.89 -10.84
N VAL A 19 6.79 -10.22 -12.00
CA VAL A 19 6.00 -9.28 -12.81
C VAL A 19 4.75 -8.82 -12.05
N ILE A 20 4.04 -9.72 -11.36
CA ILE A 20 2.89 -9.36 -10.51
C ILE A 20 3.31 -8.38 -9.40
N LEU A 21 4.39 -8.68 -8.68
CA LEU A 21 4.92 -7.83 -7.61
C LEU A 21 5.37 -6.44 -8.10
N ILE A 22 5.91 -6.34 -9.32
CA ILE A 22 6.34 -5.05 -9.91
C ILE A 22 5.13 -4.23 -10.42
N LEU A 23 4.06 -4.91 -10.85
CA LEU A 23 2.82 -4.26 -11.31
C LEU A 23 1.96 -3.73 -10.15
N GLU A 24 2.10 -4.29 -8.95
CA GLU A 24 1.67 -3.64 -7.71
C GLU A 24 2.55 -2.42 -7.43
N ARG A 25 2.32 -1.32 -8.18
CA ARG A 25 2.93 -0.04 -7.82
C ARG A 25 2.56 0.26 -6.36
N PRO A 26 3.51 0.65 -5.51
CA PRO A 26 3.14 1.14 -4.19
C PRO A 26 2.14 2.28 -4.39
N THR A 27 0.90 2.06 -3.95
CA THR A 27 -0.10 3.12 -3.80
C THR A 27 0.59 4.22 -3.00
N GLY A 28 0.74 5.42 -3.58
CA GLY A 28 1.61 6.47 -3.03
C GLY A 28 1.38 6.74 -1.54
N SER A 29 2.38 7.25 -0.85
CA SER A 29 2.25 7.59 0.58
C SER A 29 1.64 8.97 0.76
N LEU A 30 0.63 9.09 1.63
CA LEU A 30 0.13 10.37 2.14
C LEU A 30 0.70 10.59 3.56
N GLN A 31 1.32 11.74 3.79
CA GLN A 31 1.79 12.18 5.11
C GLN A 31 1.37 13.63 5.34
N GLY A 32 0.95 13.96 6.56
CA GLY A 32 0.49 15.30 6.94
C GLY A 32 0.13 15.40 8.42
N ARG A 33 -0.38 16.56 8.85
CA ARG A 33 -0.89 16.81 10.19
C ARG A 33 -2.27 17.45 10.10
N ILE A 34 -3.21 16.96 10.90
CA ILE A 34 -4.58 17.51 10.96
C ILE A 34 -4.62 18.59 12.04
N VAL A 35 -4.89 19.83 11.64
CA VAL A 35 -4.94 21.00 12.54
C VAL A 35 -6.31 21.68 12.47
N GLY A 36 -6.74 22.25 13.59
CA GLY A 36 -7.92 23.12 13.68
C GLY A 36 -7.62 24.55 13.25
N GLU A 37 -8.65 25.39 13.27
CA GLU A 37 -8.54 26.82 12.92
C GLU A 37 -7.56 27.60 13.83
N ASP A 38 -7.39 27.14 15.07
CA ASP A 38 -6.44 27.69 16.03
C ASP A 38 -5.00 27.19 15.83
N GLY A 39 -4.76 26.37 14.79
CA GLY A 39 -3.47 25.75 14.50
C GLY A 39 -3.11 24.57 15.39
N ARG A 40 -4.01 24.12 16.29
CA ARG A 40 -3.73 22.99 17.19
C ARG A 40 -4.08 21.64 16.55
N PRO A 41 -3.36 20.55 16.91
CA PRO A 41 -3.65 19.21 16.38
C PRO A 41 -5.05 18.70 16.78
N ILE A 42 -5.69 17.96 15.87
CA ILE A 42 -6.98 17.29 16.14
C ILE A 42 -6.75 15.78 16.32
N ALA A 43 -6.99 15.28 17.54
CA ALA A 43 -6.92 13.86 17.86
C ALA A 43 -8.18 13.11 17.40
N GLY A 44 -8.02 11.85 16.97
CA GLY A 44 -9.14 10.96 16.63
C GLY A 44 -9.86 11.29 15.32
N ALA A 45 -9.34 12.25 14.55
CA ALA A 45 -9.85 12.55 13.21
C ALA A 45 -9.69 11.31 12.31
N GLN A 46 -10.70 11.05 11.49
CA GLN A 46 -10.68 9.94 10.55
C GLN A 46 -10.27 10.44 9.16
N VAL A 47 -9.22 9.83 8.62
CA VAL A 47 -8.81 10.01 7.21
C VAL A 47 -9.19 8.76 6.45
N SER A 48 -9.92 8.93 5.35
CA SER A 48 -10.27 7.86 4.42
C SER A 48 -9.60 8.15 3.08
N LEU A 49 -8.86 7.18 2.56
CA LEU A 49 -8.41 7.16 1.18
C LEU A 49 -9.36 6.25 0.43
N ASP A 50 -10.29 6.85 -0.31
CA ASP A 50 -11.25 6.11 -1.12
C ASP A 50 -10.60 5.79 -2.47
N ASP A 51 -9.94 4.64 -2.53
CA ASP A 51 -9.46 4.08 -3.80
C ASP A 51 -10.21 2.76 -4.04
N TYR A 52 -10.93 2.67 -5.15
CA TYR A 52 -11.68 1.46 -5.50
C TYR A 52 -10.66 0.38 -5.90
N PRO A 53 -10.65 -0.83 -5.30
CA PRO A 53 -11.68 -1.44 -4.45
C PRO A 53 -11.33 -1.60 -2.95
N VAL A 54 -10.32 -0.89 -2.40
CA VAL A 54 -9.84 -1.11 -1.02
C VAL A 54 -9.82 0.19 -0.22
N ALA A 55 -10.83 0.40 0.64
CA ALA A 55 -10.85 1.52 1.57
C ALA A 55 -9.85 1.29 2.71
N ARG A 56 -8.82 2.15 2.82
CA ARG A 56 -7.94 2.20 3.99
C ARG A 56 -8.40 3.30 4.94
N LYS A 57 -8.49 2.99 6.24
CA LYS A 57 -8.81 3.95 7.30
C LYS A 57 -7.63 4.09 8.25
N ALA A 58 -7.36 5.32 8.67
CA ALA A 58 -6.42 5.62 9.75
C ALA A 58 -7.09 6.57 10.76
N ARG A 59 -6.60 6.54 12.01
CA ARG A 59 -6.95 7.51 13.05
C ARG A 59 -5.69 8.22 13.51
N SER A 60 -5.79 9.52 13.69
CA SER A 60 -4.67 10.31 14.20
C SER A 60 -4.38 10.06 15.67
N ASP A 61 -3.09 10.08 16.03
CA ASP A 61 -2.62 10.10 17.42
C ASP A 61 -2.81 11.49 18.09
N ALA A 62 -2.30 11.64 19.33
CA ALA A 62 -2.40 12.90 20.08
C ALA A 62 -1.57 14.05 19.46
N GLU A 63 -0.57 13.72 18.64
CA GLU A 63 0.23 14.70 17.89
C GLU A 63 -0.35 14.97 16.48
N GLY A 64 -1.45 14.31 16.12
CA GLY A 64 -2.14 14.48 14.86
C GLY A 64 -1.50 13.72 13.69
N ARG A 65 -0.74 12.66 13.96
CA ARG A 65 -0.12 11.78 12.95
C ARG A 65 -0.98 10.57 12.61
#